data_AF-A0A9E0F1G0-F1
#
_entry.id   AF-A0A9E0F1G0-F1
#
_cell.length_a   1.000
_cell.length_b   1.000
_cell.length_c   1.000
_cell.angle_alpha   90.00
_cell.angle_beta   90.00
_cell.angle_gamma   90.00
#
_symmetry.space_group_name_H-M   'P 1'
#
loop_
_entity.id
_entity.type
_entity.pdbx_description
1 polymer ?
#
loop_
_entity_poly.entity_id
_entity_poly.type
_entity_poly.pdbx_seq_one_letter_code
_entity_poly.pdbx_strand_id
1 'polypeptide(L)'
;MQFRTQIPIPKNNYPIDYNATIMSLGSCFAVNIAEKLDYFKFHNNCNPFGILFHPLAIEKILDFAVSGKHFTENDVFFYNERWHCFDVHSDCSNSNKEDLLASLNTIIKSTKLQLQEASHIIITYGTSWVYRNTEGNSIVANCHKVPQKQFKKELLSVEEIEKGIANTIKLIYSVNPNCTIIFTVSPVRHIKDGFVENQVSKANLISALYTVLQVSPSGAEGAYFPSYEIMMDELRDYRFYAEDMLHPNPVAIDYIWERFKETTISETAFSTMAEVESIQKSLSHRPFNPKSKSHLKFESKVREKIIKLENQYSFMKF
;
A
#
# COMPACT_ATOMS: atom_id res chain seq x y z
N MET A 1 11.09 34.09 -0.28
CA MET A 1 9.66 33.79 -0.51
C MET A 1 9.50 32.28 -0.47
N GLN A 2 8.58 31.76 0.35
CA GLN A 2 8.28 30.33 0.38
C GLN A 2 7.31 30.05 -0.78
N PHE A 3 7.77 29.34 -1.81
CA PHE A 3 7.01 29.11 -3.05
C PHE A 3 6.05 27.92 -2.98
N ARG A 4 5.85 27.33 -1.80
CA ARG A 4 4.97 26.18 -1.57
C ARG A 4 4.15 26.38 -0.30
N THR A 5 2.87 26.05 -0.37
CA THR A 5 1.99 25.94 0.79
C THR A 5 2.05 24.51 1.30
N GLN A 6 2.91 24.24 2.28
CA GLN A 6 3.02 22.90 2.85
C GLN A 6 1.79 22.57 3.67
N ILE A 7 1.21 21.41 3.42
CA ILE A 7 0.14 20.82 4.21
C ILE A 7 0.71 20.48 5.60
N PRO A 8 0.12 20.96 6.69
CA PRO A 8 0.51 20.55 8.02
C PRO A 8 0.09 19.09 8.24
N ILE A 9 1.05 18.24 8.61
CA ILE A 9 0.80 16.83 8.91
C ILE A 9 1.24 16.60 10.35
N PRO A 10 0.33 16.17 11.25
CA PRO A 10 0.71 15.87 12.62
C PRO A 10 1.69 14.69 12.63
N LYS A 11 2.64 14.72 13.56
CA LYS A 11 3.49 13.55 13.80
C LYS A 11 2.64 12.40 14.32
N ASN A 12 2.97 11.19 13.87
CA ASN A 12 2.35 9.98 14.38
C ASN A 12 2.81 9.74 15.83
N ASN A 13 1.85 9.43 16.71
CA ASN A 13 2.12 9.11 18.11
C ASN A 13 2.86 7.77 18.27
N TYR A 14 2.74 6.89 17.28
CA TYR A 14 3.38 5.59 17.19
C TYR A 14 4.21 5.55 15.91
N PRO A 15 5.39 6.21 15.90
CA PRO A 15 6.21 6.27 14.71
C PRO A 15 6.88 4.91 14.42
N ILE A 16 7.02 4.60 13.14
CA ILE A 16 7.65 3.37 12.63
C ILE A 16 9.16 3.43 12.87
N ASP A 17 9.72 2.42 13.53
CA ASP A 17 11.17 2.22 13.66
C ASP A 17 11.61 0.88 13.03
N TYR A 18 12.87 0.48 13.21
CA TYR A 18 13.37 -0.78 12.66
C TYR A 18 12.93 -2.04 13.43
N ASN A 19 12.19 -1.91 14.53
CA ASN A 19 11.51 -3.02 15.19
C ASN A 19 10.08 -3.21 14.66
N ALA A 20 9.58 -2.25 13.89
CA ALA A 20 8.24 -2.32 13.31
C ALA A 20 8.13 -3.42 12.24
N THR A 21 7.06 -4.19 12.34
CA THR A 21 6.53 -5.07 11.30
C THR A 21 5.37 -4.36 10.61
N ILE A 22 5.46 -4.20 9.28
CA ILE A 22 4.57 -3.35 8.50
C ILE A 22 3.83 -4.20 7.47
N MET A 23 2.52 -3.98 7.37
CA MET A 23 1.70 -4.52 6.30
C MET A 23 1.06 -3.39 5.51
N SER A 24 1.34 -3.31 4.21
CA SER A 24 0.77 -2.32 3.30
C SER A 24 -0.33 -2.94 2.44
N LEU A 25 -1.49 -2.29 2.37
CA LEU A 25 -2.65 -2.73 1.63
C LEU A 25 -3.19 -1.60 0.75
N GLY A 26 -3.60 -1.92 -0.47
CA GLY A 26 -4.44 -1.05 -1.28
C GLY A 26 -3.94 -0.82 -2.71
N SER A 27 -4.10 0.42 -3.18
CA SER A 27 -3.85 0.82 -4.56
C SER A 27 -2.39 0.62 -5.03
N CYS A 28 -2.11 0.85 -6.32
CA CYS A 28 -0.74 0.88 -6.84
C CYS A 28 0.17 1.87 -6.10
N PHE A 29 -0.38 2.94 -5.49
CA PHE A 29 0.44 3.84 -4.67
C PHE A 29 0.92 3.21 -3.37
N ALA A 30 0.21 2.22 -2.81
CA ALA A 30 0.70 1.44 -1.67
C ALA A 30 2.02 0.73 -2.03
N VAL A 31 2.13 0.23 -3.27
CA VAL A 31 3.34 -0.43 -3.78
C VAL A 31 4.51 0.55 -3.82
N ASN A 32 4.31 1.79 -4.29
CA ASN A 32 5.39 2.80 -4.31
C ASN A 32 5.93 3.10 -2.90
N ILE A 33 5.06 3.20 -1.89
CA ILE A 33 5.48 3.44 -0.50
C ILE A 33 6.11 2.19 0.11
N ALA A 34 5.58 1.00 -0.18
CA ALA A 34 6.17 -0.27 0.21
C ALA A 34 7.58 -0.45 -0.37
N GLU A 35 7.80 -0.10 -1.64
CA GLU A 35 9.13 -0.13 -2.27
C GLU A 35 10.12 0.83 -1.59
N LYS A 36 9.65 1.96 -1.05
CA LYS A 36 10.48 2.84 -0.22
C LYS A 36 10.84 2.18 1.10
N LEU A 37 9.87 1.57 1.79
CA LEU A 37 10.12 0.82 3.01
C LEU A 37 11.13 -0.32 2.77
N ASP A 38 10.99 -1.06 1.67
CA ASP A 38 11.89 -2.14 1.27
C ASP A 38 13.28 -1.60 0.90
N TYR A 39 13.37 -0.47 0.19
CA TYR A 39 14.65 0.19 -0.12
C TYR A 39 15.43 0.52 1.16
N PHE A 40 14.73 1.01 2.19
CA PHE A 40 15.31 1.31 3.50
C PHE A 40 15.38 0.10 4.45
N LYS A 41 15.07 -1.11 3.93
CA LYS A 41 15.17 -2.40 4.64
C LYS A 41 14.30 -2.50 5.89
N PHE A 42 13.15 -1.83 5.92
CA PHE A 42 12.13 -2.09 6.94
C PHE A 42 11.50 -3.48 6.74
N HIS A 43 10.98 -4.08 7.81
CA HIS A 43 10.25 -5.33 7.71
C HIS A 43 8.82 -5.05 7.18
N ASN A 44 8.65 -5.11 5.86
CA ASN A 44 7.42 -4.75 5.18
C ASN A 44 6.89 -5.90 4.30
N ASN A 45 5.57 -6.04 4.25
CA ASN A 45 4.86 -6.88 3.31
C ASN A 45 3.77 -6.05 2.62
N CYS A 46 3.61 -6.17 1.30
CA CYS A 46 2.67 -5.38 0.54
C CYS A 46 1.71 -6.24 -0.27
N ASN A 47 0.41 -5.95 -0.15
CA ASN A 47 -0.64 -6.46 -1.04
C ASN A 47 -0.60 -7.99 -1.24
N PRO A 48 -0.80 -8.81 -0.20
CA PRO A 48 -0.75 -10.27 -0.33
C PRO A 48 -1.79 -10.85 -1.31
N PHE A 49 -2.90 -10.13 -1.54
CA PHE A 49 -3.93 -10.47 -2.54
C PHE A 49 -3.82 -9.63 -3.83
N GLY A 50 -2.66 -8.98 -4.03
CA GLY A 50 -2.41 -7.97 -5.04
C GLY A 50 -3.17 -6.65 -4.80
N ILE A 51 -3.17 -5.78 -5.82
CA ILE A 51 -3.67 -4.40 -5.70
C ILE A 51 -5.20 -4.38 -5.56
N LEU A 52 -5.69 -3.80 -4.47
CA LEU A 52 -7.11 -3.61 -4.19
C LEU A 52 -7.42 -2.13 -3.99
N PHE A 53 -8.34 -1.57 -4.78
CA PHE A 53 -8.51 -0.11 -4.80
C PHE A 53 -9.57 0.43 -3.84
N HIS A 54 -10.63 -0.30 -3.56
CA HIS A 54 -11.78 0.24 -2.84
C HIS A 54 -11.95 -0.38 -1.44
N PRO A 55 -12.56 0.36 -0.49
CA PRO A 55 -12.71 -0.06 0.90
C PRO A 55 -13.32 -1.44 1.09
N LEU A 56 -14.40 -1.75 0.37
CA LEU A 56 -15.11 -3.03 0.53
C LEU A 56 -14.31 -4.26 0.07
N ALA A 57 -13.36 -4.12 -0.87
CA ALA A 57 -12.50 -5.24 -1.27
C ALA A 57 -11.46 -5.52 -0.17
N ILE A 58 -10.87 -4.47 0.39
CA ILE A 58 -9.91 -4.57 1.49
C ILE A 58 -10.59 -5.13 2.75
N GLU A 59 -11.79 -4.64 3.09
CA GLU A 59 -12.59 -5.21 4.18
C GLU A 59 -12.82 -6.70 3.98
N LYS A 60 -13.25 -7.11 2.78
CA LYS A 60 -13.59 -8.49 2.47
C LYS A 60 -12.40 -9.45 2.58
N ILE A 61 -11.22 -9.08 2.06
CA ILE A 61 -10.03 -9.94 2.20
C ILE A 61 -9.54 -10.04 3.65
N LEU A 62 -9.72 -8.98 4.45
CA LEU A 62 -9.37 -9.00 5.87
C LEU A 62 -10.36 -9.87 6.65
N ASP A 63 -11.65 -9.79 6.34
CA ASP A 63 -12.64 -10.71 6.89
C ASP A 63 -12.31 -12.17 6.55
N PHE A 64 -11.95 -12.44 5.30
CA PHE A 64 -11.53 -13.77 4.87
C PHE A 64 -10.31 -14.27 5.66
N ALA A 65 -9.30 -13.42 5.87
CA ALA A 65 -8.12 -13.77 6.65
C ALA A 65 -8.46 -14.04 8.12
N VAL A 66 -9.23 -13.14 8.76
CA VAL A 66 -9.60 -13.24 10.18
C VAL A 66 -10.49 -14.46 10.44
N SER A 67 -11.54 -14.64 9.64
CA SER A 67 -12.48 -15.77 9.73
C SER A 67 -11.87 -17.11 9.31
N GLY A 68 -10.75 -17.08 8.57
CA GLY A 68 -10.10 -18.28 8.06
C GLY A 68 -10.86 -18.91 6.89
N LYS A 69 -11.39 -18.09 5.97
CA LYS A 69 -12.06 -18.55 4.75
C LYS A 69 -11.19 -19.58 4.02
N HIS A 70 -11.80 -20.69 3.64
CA HIS A 70 -11.20 -21.65 2.74
C HIS A 70 -11.77 -21.48 1.34
N PHE A 71 -10.92 -21.11 0.38
CA PHE A 71 -11.29 -21.02 -1.04
C PHE A 71 -11.48 -22.42 -1.64
N THR A 72 -12.55 -22.56 -2.41
CA THR A 72 -13.00 -23.78 -3.06
C THR A 72 -13.20 -23.56 -4.56
N GLU A 73 -13.50 -24.62 -5.31
CA GLU A 73 -13.77 -24.51 -6.75
C GLU A 73 -14.92 -23.56 -7.11
N ASN A 74 -15.86 -23.32 -6.17
CA ASN A 74 -16.96 -22.38 -6.37
C ASN A 74 -16.53 -20.91 -6.28
N ASP A 75 -15.35 -20.63 -5.74
CA ASP A 75 -14.81 -19.28 -5.59
C ASP A 75 -13.95 -18.85 -6.79
N VAL A 76 -13.69 -19.77 -7.73
CA VAL A 76 -12.81 -19.55 -8.88
C VAL A 76 -13.52 -19.84 -10.20
N PHE A 77 -13.07 -19.19 -11.26
CA PHE A 77 -13.63 -19.37 -12.60
C PHE A 77 -12.53 -19.37 -13.65
N PHE A 78 -12.76 -20.05 -14.76
CA PHE A 78 -11.82 -20.11 -15.88
C PHE A 78 -12.18 -19.10 -16.95
N TYR A 79 -11.24 -18.24 -17.32
CA TYR A 79 -11.40 -17.24 -18.37
C TYR A 79 -10.03 -16.89 -18.97
N ASN A 80 -9.96 -16.66 -20.29
CA ASN A 80 -8.71 -16.34 -21.00
C ASN A 80 -7.53 -17.26 -20.61
N GLU A 81 -7.76 -18.57 -20.67
CA GLU A 81 -6.75 -19.62 -20.43
C GLU A 81 -6.18 -19.66 -19.01
N ARG A 82 -6.82 -18.98 -18.05
CA ARG A 82 -6.39 -18.93 -16.66
C ARG A 82 -7.58 -19.05 -15.71
N TRP A 83 -7.28 -19.50 -14.50
CA TRP A 83 -8.17 -19.50 -13.36
C TRP A 83 -8.02 -18.19 -12.58
N HIS A 84 -9.16 -17.64 -12.21
CA HIS A 84 -9.30 -16.34 -11.56
C HIS A 84 -10.21 -16.44 -10.34
N CYS A 85 -10.09 -15.47 -9.43
CA CYS A 85 -11.04 -15.25 -8.35
C CYS A 85 -11.40 -13.76 -8.32
N PHE A 86 -12.69 -13.44 -8.33
CA PHE A 86 -13.16 -12.05 -8.39
C PHE A 86 -12.75 -11.20 -7.17
N ASP A 87 -12.37 -11.83 -6.06
CA ASP A 87 -12.04 -11.18 -4.80
C ASP A 87 -10.56 -10.78 -4.67
N VAL A 88 -9.72 -11.14 -5.65
CA VAL A 88 -8.27 -10.87 -5.63
C VAL A 88 -7.79 -10.26 -6.95
N HIS A 89 -6.59 -9.68 -6.93
CA HIS A 89 -5.96 -9.12 -8.11
C HIS A 89 -5.61 -10.18 -9.16
N SER A 90 -5.45 -9.77 -10.43
CA SER A 90 -5.08 -10.67 -11.51
C SER A 90 -3.72 -11.35 -11.31
N ASP A 91 -2.83 -10.78 -10.51
CA ASP A 91 -1.51 -11.38 -10.21
C ASP A 91 -1.63 -12.69 -9.43
N CYS A 92 -2.75 -12.90 -8.73
CA CYS A 92 -3.02 -14.15 -8.04
C CYS A 92 -3.51 -15.26 -8.99
N SER A 93 -3.84 -14.94 -10.25
CA SER A 93 -4.42 -15.90 -11.22
C SER A 93 -3.40 -16.96 -11.65
N ASN A 94 -3.85 -18.17 -11.93
CA ASN A 94 -2.97 -19.29 -12.32
C ASN A 94 -3.54 -20.06 -13.52
N SER A 95 -2.71 -20.67 -14.36
CA SER A 95 -3.15 -21.57 -15.43
C SER A 95 -3.76 -22.88 -14.90
N ASN A 96 -3.37 -23.32 -13.71
CA ASN A 96 -3.90 -24.50 -13.04
C ASN A 96 -4.83 -24.11 -11.88
N LYS A 97 -5.97 -24.81 -11.75
CA LYS A 97 -7.02 -24.53 -10.75
C LYS A 97 -6.57 -24.86 -9.34
N GLU A 98 -5.96 -26.02 -9.18
CA GLU A 98 -5.51 -26.55 -7.89
C GLU A 98 -4.40 -25.67 -7.30
N ASP A 99 -3.47 -25.21 -8.15
CA ASP A 99 -2.40 -24.29 -7.78
C ASP A 99 -2.95 -22.91 -7.36
N LEU A 100 -3.97 -22.39 -8.06
CA LEU A 100 -4.66 -21.17 -7.64
C LEU A 100 -5.25 -21.34 -6.24
N LEU A 101 -6.03 -22.41 -6.02
CA LEU A 101 -6.68 -22.67 -4.74
C LEU A 101 -5.67 -22.86 -3.62
N ALA A 102 -4.58 -23.60 -3.86
CA ALA A 102 -3.51 -23.80 -2.90
C ALA A 102 -2.82 -22.47 -2.54
N SER A 103 -2.56 -21.63 -3.55
CA SER A 103 -1.98 -20.30 -3.36
C SER A 103 -2.90 -19.39 -2.54
N LEU A 104 -4.19 -19.26 -2.92
CA LEU A 104 -5.16 -18.43 -2.20
C LEU A 104 -5.33 -18.85 -0.73
N ASN A 105 -5.43 -20.15 -0.47
CA ASN A 105 -5.54 -20.68 0.89
C ASN A 105 -4.25 -20.49 1.71
N THR A 106 -3.09 -20.49 1.06
CA THR A 106 -1.81 -20.16 1.71
C THR A 106 -1.75 -18.67 2.06
N ILE A 107 -2.14 -17.80 1.13
CA ILE A 107 -2.17 -16.35 1.30
C ILE A 107 -3.10 -15.96 2.46
N ILE A 108 -4.27 -16.60 2.60
CA ILE A 108 -5.18 -16.39 3.73
C ILE A 108 -4.50 -16.68 5.06
N LYS A 109 -3.85 -17.84 5.17
CA LYS A 109 -3.17 -18.26 6.40
C LYS A 109 -2.01 -17.31 6.74
N SER A 110 -1.19 -16.95 5.76
CA SER A 110 -0.06 -16.04 5.98
C SER A 110 -0.55 -14.63 6.33
N THR A 111 -1.61 -14.15 5.69
CA THR A 111 -2.18 -12.83 5.99
C THR A 111 -2.73 -12.77 7.41
N LYS A 112 -3.40 -13.83 7.89
CA LYS A 112 -3.87 -13.88 9.28
C LYS A 112 -2.72 -13.76 10.27
N LEU A 113 -1.61 -14.48 10.05
CA LEU A 113 -0.41 -14.39 10.89
C LEU A 113 0.19 -12.98 10.84
N GLN A 114 0.30 -12.39 9.66
CA GLN A 114 0.79 -11.03 9.50
C GLN A 114 -0.07 -9.99 10.23
N LEU A 115 -1.40 -10.11 10.19
CA LEU A 115 -2.29 -9.23 10.94
C LEU A 115 -2.08 -9.34 12.46
N GLN A 116 -1.79 -10.55 12.96
CA GLN A 116 -1.52 -10.80 14.38
C GLN A 116 -0.17 -10.23 14.84
N GLU A 117 0.81 -10.17 13.94
CA GLU A 117 2.19 -9.75 14.25
C GLU A 117 2.47 -8.29 13.87
N ALA A 118 1.65 -7.68 13.00
CA ALA A 118 1.89 -6.33 12.48
C ALA A 118 1.81 -5.28 13.58
N SER A 119 2.89 -4.53 13.76
CA SER A 119 2.87 -3.30 14.55
C SER A 119 2.10 -2.18 13.84
N HIS A 120 2.19 -2.14 12.50
CA HIS A 120 1.59 -1.09 11.68
C HIS A 120 0.91 -1.68 10.44
N ILE A 121 -0.29 -1.20 10.13
CA ILE A 121 -0.99 -1.49 8.88
C ILE A 121 -1.24 -0.18 8.14
N ILE A 122 -0.76 -0.08 6.90
CA ILE A 122 -0.96 1.08 6.04
C ILE A 122 -2.01 0.74 4.97
N ILE A 123 -3.11 1.48 4.91
CA ILE A 123 -4.22 1.24 3.98
C ILE A 123 -4.37 2.42 3.01
N THR A 124 -4.13 2.17 1.72
CA THR A 124 -4.19 3.18 0.65
C THR A 124 -5.41 2.95 -0.25
N TYR A 125 -6.48 3.73 -0.08
CA TYR A 125 -7.64 3.64 -0.96
C TYR A 125 -7.41 4.37 -2.29
N GLY A 126 -7.79 3.73 -3.40
CA GLY A 126 -7.68 4.26 -4.75
C GLY A 126 -8.97 4.91 -5.26
N THR A 127 -10.12 4.28 -5.08
CA THR A 127 -11.40 4.75 -5.64
C THR A 127 -12.60 4.25 -4.83
N SER A 128 -13.71 4.97 -4.86
CA SER A 128 -15.03 4.51 -4.41
C SER A 128 -15.89 3.91 -5.53
N TRP A 129 -15.39 3.90 -6.77
CA TRP A 129 -16.04 3.17 -7.87
C TRP A 129 -15.84 1.67 -7.72
N VAL A 130 -16.94 0.92 -7.76
CA VAL A 130 -16.95 -0.54 -7.68
C VAL A 130 -17.64 -1.15 -8.89
N TYR A 131 -17.38 -2.45 -9.09
CA TYR A 131 -18.09 -3.26 -10.06
C TYR A 131 -18.82 -4.38 -9.33
N ARG A 132 -20.11 -4.50 -9.59
CA ARG A 132 -20.95 -5.58 -9.10
C ARG A 132 -21.14 -6.59 -10.22
N ASN A 133 -20.74 -7.83 -9.99
CA ASN A 133 -21.06 -8.91 -10.91
C ASN A 133 -22.58 -9.13 -10.93
N THR A 134 -23.20 -9.13 -12.10
CA THR A 134 -24.66 -9.17 -12.23
C THR A 134 -25.25 -10.54 -11.89
N GLU A 135 -24.50 -11.61 -12.11
CA GLU A 135 -24.95 -12.98 -11.86
C GLU A 135 -24.90 -13.32 -10.36
N GLY A 136 -23.77 -13.04 -9.70
CA GLY A 136 -23.58 -13.29 -8.27
C GLY A 136 -24.08 -12.18 -7.34
N ASN A 137 -24.53 -11.04 -7.91
CA ASN A 137 -24.94 -9.83 -7.17
C ASN A 137 -23.90 -9.32 -6.15
N SER A 138 -22.62 -9.60 -6.38
CA SER A 138 -21.53 -9.33 -5.45
C SER A 138 -20.58 -8.27 -6.00
N ILE A 139 -20.07 -7.41 -5.11
CA ILE A 139 -18.98 -6.49 -5.46
C ILE A 139 -17.70 -7.30 -5.64
N VAL A 140 -17.00 -7.06 -6.74
CA VAL A 140 -15.75 -7.73 -7.09
C VAL A 140 -14.56 -6.78 -6.92
N ALA A 141 -13.43 -7.34 -6.52
CA ALA A 141 -12.17 -6.62 -6.43
C ALA A 141 -11.53 -6.37 -7.81
N ASN A 142 -11.66 -7.33 -8.72
CA ASN A 142 -11.13 -7.26 -10.07
C ASN A 142 -12.07 -7.96 -11.06
N CYS A 143 -12.32 -7.37 -12.24
CA CYS A 143 -13.17 -7.96 -13.27
C CYS A 143 -12.44 -8.96 -14.17
N HIS A 144 -11.11 -9.13 -14.07
CA HIS A 144 -10.29 -10.08 -14.83
C HIS A 144 -10.48 -10.02 -16.36
N LYS A 145 -10.71 -8.81 -16.89
CA LYS A 145 -11.01 -8.55 -18.31
C LYS A 145 -12.27 -9.25 -18.83
N VAL A 146 -13.10 -9.83 -17.95
CA VAL A 146 -14.41 -10.37 -18.30
C VAL A 146 -15.28 -9.24 -18.89
N PRO A 147 -16.14 -9.51 -19.89
CA PRO A 147 -16.88 -8.46 -20.59
C PRO A 147 -17.67 -7.55 -19.65
N GLN A 148 -17.52 -6.23 -19.83
CA GLN A 148 -18.12 -5.22 -18.94
C GLN A 148 -19.63 -5.34 -18.78
N LYS A 149 -20.35 -5.90 -19.77
CA LYS A 149 -21.80 -6.15 -19.69
C LYS A 149 -22.22 -7.10 -18.55
N GLN A 150 -21.28 -7.88 -17.99
CA GLN A 150 -21.53 -8.75 -16.83
C GLN A 150 -21.35 -8.02 -15.50
N PHE A 151 -21.02 -6.73 -15.54
CA PHE A 151 -20.82 -5.92 -14.36
C PHE A 151 -21.67 -4.67 -14.42
N LYS A 152 -22.29 -4.35 -13.29
CA LYS A 152 -22.87 -3.05 -13.06
C LYS A 152 -21.87 -2.21 -12.30
N LYS A 153 -21.57 -1.02 -12.83
CA LYS A 153 -20.70 -0.07 -12.15
C LYS A 153 -21.50 0.77 -11.17
N GLU A 154 -20.98 0.94 -9.96
CA GLU A 154 -21.65 1.66 -8.87
C GLU A 154 -20.63 2.57 -8.18
N LEU A 155 -21.07 3.76 -7.77
CA LEU A 155 -20.30 4.65 -6.90
C LEU A 155 -20.75 4.40 -5.47
N LEU A 156 -19.83 3.99 -4.59
CA LEU A 156 -20.16 3.81 -3.18
C LEU A 156 -20.52 5.15 -2.53
N SER A 157 -21.57 5.13 -1.70
CA SER A 157 -21.91 6.25 -0.84
C SER A 157 -20.86 6.45 0.25
N VAL A 158 -20.86 7.64 0.87
CA VAL A 158 -19.96 7.92 2.00
C VAL A 158 -20.25 6.95 3.15
N GLU A 159 -21.53 6.69 3.45
CA GLU A 159 -21.97 5.80 4.54
C GLU A 159 -21.55 4.34 4.30
N GLU A 160 -21.61 3.86 3.06
CA GLU A 160 -21.12 2.52 2.71
C GLU A 160 -19.62 2.40 2.95
N ILE A 161 -18.86 3.45 2.62
CA ILE A 161 -17.41 3.49 2.85
C ILE A 161 -17.09 3.58 4.35
N GLU A 162 -17.79 4.43 5.10
CA GLU A 162 -17.63 4.58 6.55
C GLU A 162 -17.81 3.24 7.25
N LYS A 163 -18.88 2.51 6.89
CA LYS A 163 -19.15 1.18 7.42
C LYS A 163 -18.01 0.20 7.08
N GLY A 164 -17.52 0.22 5.85
CA GLY A 164 -16.44 -0.67 5.42
C GLY A 164 -15.11 -0.40 6.15
N ILE A 165 -14.78 0.88 6.37
CA ILE A 165 -13.61 1.29 7.15
C ILE A 165 -13.77 0.87 8.62
N ALA A 166 -14.92 1.14 9.24
CA ALA A 166 -15.18 0.75 10.62
C ALA A 166 -15.09 -0.77 10.82
N ASN A 167 -15.62 -1.56 9.88
CA ASN A 167 -15.50 -3.01 9.90
C ASN A 167 -14.05 -3.47 9.74
N THR A 168 -13.28 -2.84 8.85
CA THR A 168 -11.85 -3.12 8.66
C THR A 168 -11.07 -2.90 9.97
N ILE A 169 -11.29 -1.77 10.64
CA ILE A 169 -10.66 -1.47 11.94
C ILE A 169 -11.05 -2.54 12.97
N LYS A 170 -12.33 -2.89 13.06
CA LYS A 170 -12.83 -3.92 13.98
C LYS A 170 -12.19 -5.29 13.72
N LEU A 171 -12.06 -5.69 12.45
CA LEU A 171 -11.46 -6.97 12.06
C LEU A 171 -9.99 -7.02 12.48
N ILE A 172 -9.21 -5.97 12.19
CA ILE A 172 -7.80 -5.87 12.61
C ILE A 172 -7.69 -5.95 14.13
N TYR A 173 -8.44 -5.13 14.87
CA TYR A 173 -8.37 -5.10 16.34
C TYR A 173 -8.92 -6.36 17.02
N SER A 174 -9.75 -7.14 16.35
CA SER A 174 -10.21 -8.44 16.87
C SER A 174 -9.08 -9.47 17.00
N VAL A 175 -8.02 -9.34 16.19
CA VAL A 175 -6.85 -10.23 16.22
C VAL A 175 -5.59 -9.57 16.76
N ASN A 176 -5.51 -8.24 16.71
CA ASN A 176 -4.36 -7.46 17.17
C ASN A 176 -4.78 -6.07 17.66
N PRO A 177 -5.18 -5.92 18.94
CA PRO A 177 -5.72 -4.67 19.49
C PRO A 177 -4.69 -3.56 19.66
N ASN A 178 -3.39 -3.86 19.55
CA ASN A 178 -2.30 -2.89 19.73
C ASN A 178 -1.74 -2.37 18.40
N CYS A 179 -2.32 -2.78 17.26
CA CYS A 179 -1.86 -2.38 15.95
C CYS A 179 -2.12 -0.89 15.69
N THR A 180 -1.16 -0.19 15.09
CA THR A 180 -1.38 1.17 14.59
C THR A 180 -1.83 1.12 13.13
N ILE A 181 -2.95 1.77 12.81
CA ILE A 181 -3.48 1.80 11.43
C ILE A 181 -3.29 3.20 10.86
N ILE A 182 -2.69 3.28 9.67
CA ILE A 182 -2.48 4.52 8.92
C ILE A 182 -3.26 4.45 7.62
N PHE A 183 -4.25 5.30 7.46
CA PHE A 183 -5.01 5.43 6.22
C PHE A 183 -4.42 6.51 5.32
N THR A 184 -4.55 6.32 4.01
CA THR A 184 -4.25 7.35 3.03
C THR A 184 -5.11 7.17 1.78
N VAL A 185 -5.32 8.25 1.04
CA VAL A 185 -5.98 8.21 -0.28
C VAL A 185 -4.93 8.36 -1.36
N SER A 186 -4.92 7.45 -2.31
CA SER A 186 -3.94 7.42 -3.41
C SER A 186 -3.94 8.74 -4.21
N PRO A 187 -2.76 9.31 -4.52
CA PRO A 187 -2.62 10.47 -5.41
C PRO A 187 -2.84 10.14 -6.90
N VAL A 188 -2.95 8.84 -7.25
CA VAL A 188 -3.19 8.42 -8.64
C VAL A 188 -4.58 8.84 -9.10
N ARG A 189 -4.64 9.41 -10.30
CA ARG A 189 -5.88 9.85 -10.94
C ARG A 189 -6.57 8.67 -11.63
N HIS A 190 -7.74 8.27 -11.15
CA HIS A 190 -8.56 7.20 -11.74
C HIS A 190 -9.59 7.79 -12.71
N ILE A 191 -9.18 8.04 -13.96
CA ILE A 191 -9.97 8.83 -14.92
C ILE A 191 -10.80 8.00 -15.91
N LYS A 192 -10.96 6.68 -15.68
CA LYS A 192 -11.75 5.82 -16.58
C LYS A 192 -13.18 6.35 -16.79
N ASP A 193 -13.70 7.10 -15.82
CA ASP A 193 -15.05 7.66 -15.83
C ASP A 193 -15.08 9.17 -16.08
N GLY A 194 -13.92 9.81 -16.11
CA GLY A 194 -13.78 11.26 -16.20
C GLY A 194 -13.11 11.88 -14.95
N PHE A 195 -12.71 13.14 -15.10
CA PHE A 195 -12.01 13.86 -14.05
C PHE A 195 -12.94 14.27 -12.91
N VAL A 196 -14.18 14.63 -13.22
CA VAL A 196 -15.18 15.02 -12.21
C VAL A 196 -15.51 13.82 -11.34
N GLU A 197 -15.71 12.67 -11.96
CA GLU A 197 -16.01 11.38 -11.34
C GLU A 197 -14.85 10.89 -10.46
N ASN A 198 -13.60 11.15 -10.86
CA ASN A 198 -12.45 10.93 -9.99
C ASN A 198 -12.51 11.83 -8.76
N GLN A 199 -12.81 13.12 -8.90
CA GLN A 199 -12.87 14.02 -7.74
C GLN A 199 -14.00 13.66 -6.79
N VAL A 200 -15.18 13.30 -7.31
CA VAL A 200 -16.29 12.79 -6.49
C VAL A 200 -15.86 11.51 -5.76
N SER A 201 -15.18 10.59 -6.46
CA SER A 201 -14.70 9.35 -5.86
C SER A 201 -13.72 9.58 -4.70
N LYS A 202 -12.73 10.46 -4.90
CA LYS A 202 -11.76 10.85 -3.87
C LYS A 202 -12.44 11.57 -2.71
N ALA A 203 -13.38 12.48 -3.01
CA ALA A 203 -14.14 13.20 -1.99
C ALA A 203 -14.96 12.25 -1.09
N ASN A 204 -15.57 11.21 -1.66
CA ASN A 204 -16.29 10.21 -0.86
C ASN A 204 -15.36 9.45 0.09
N LEU A 205 -14.18 9.01 -0.40
CA LEU A 205 -13.18 8.33 0.43
C LEU A 205 -12.66 9.23 1.57
N ILE A 206 -12.32 10.48 1.25
CA ILE A 206 -11.80 11.45 2.22
C ILE A 206 -12.87 11.79 3.25
N SER A 207 -14.12 12.03 2.83
CA SER A 207 -15.23 12.35 3.74
C SER A 207 -15.47 11.21 4.73
N ALA A 208 -15.53 9.97 4.25
CA ALA A 208 -15.73 8.81 5.10
C ALA A 208 -14.58 8.60 6.10
N LEU A 209 -13.32 8.76 5.66
CA LEU A 209 -12.16 8.71 6.55
C LEU A 209 -12.22 9.81 7.62
N TYR A 210 -12.63 11.02 7.24
CA TYR A 210 -12.77 12.14 8.16
C TYR A 210 -13.79 11.84 9.27
N THR A 211 -14.93 11.26 8.92
CA THR A 211 -15.96 10.83 9.87
C THR A 211 -15.45 9.71 10.78
N VAL A 212 -14.94 8.61 10.21
CA VAL A 212 -14.59 7.40 10.96
C VAL A 212 -13.42 7.63 11.91
N LEU A 213 -12.41 8.38 11.46
CA LEU A 213 -11.23 8.69 12.28
C LEU A 213 -11.49 9.85 13.26
N GLN A 214 -12.70 10.41 13.27
CA GLN A 214 -13.06 11.59 14.07
C GLN A 214 -12.01 12.70 13.95
N VAL A 215 -11.53 12.94 12.73
CA VAL A 215 -10.44 13.88 12.48
C VAL A 215 -10.92 15.27 12.90
N SER A 216 -10.42 15.76 14.04
CA SER A 216 -10.62 17.16 14.43
C SER A 216 -9.80 18.08 13.52
N PRO A 217 -10.08 19.40 13.45
CA PRO A 217 -9.19 20.36 12.76
C PRO A 217 -7.74 20.35 13.28
N SER A 218 -7.51 19.76 14.46
CA SER A 218 -6.21 19.49 15.09
C SER A 218 -5.60 18.12 14.75
N GLY A 219 -6.25 17.33 13.88
CA GLY A 219 -5.79 16.04 13.37
C GLY A 219 -6.04 14.88 14.35
N ALA A 220 -6.64 13.79 13.87
CA ALA A 220 -6.59 12.51 14.58
C ALA A 220 -5.13 12.09 14.80
N GLU A 221 -4.89 11.21 15.76
CA GLU A 221 -3.61 10.72 16.31
C GLU A 221 -2.63 10.07 15.29
N GLY A 222 -2.33 10.73 14.16
CA GLY A 222 -1.48 10.20 13.09
C GLY A 222 -2.14 9.15 12.18
N ALA A 223 -3.45 8.92 12.33
CA ALA A 223 -4.16 7.86 11.62
C ALA A 223 -4.45 8.14 10.12
N TYR A 224 -4.26 9.38 9.64
CA TYR A 224 -4.42 9.73 8.22
C TYR A 224 -3.19 10.44 7.67
N PHE A 225 -2.61 9.90 6.60
CA PHE A 225 -1.53 10.53 5.84
C PHE A 225 -2.07 11.12 4.52
N PRO A 226 -1.93 12.43 4.26
CA PRO A 226 -2.61 13.12 3.17
C PRO A 226 -1.86 13.05 1.82
N SER A 227 -1.62 11.84 1.29
CA SER A 227 -0.82 11.68 0.06
C SER A 227 -1.49 12.26 -1.19
N TYR A 228 -2.82 12.13 -1.31
CA TYR A 228 -3.59 12.75 -2.39
C TYR A 228 -3.52 14.28 -2.33
N GLU A 229 -3.71 14.86 -1.15
CA GLU A 229 -3.68 16.30 -0.96
C GLU A 229 -2.27 16.86 -1.20
N ILE A 230 -1.19 16.18 -0.76
CA ILE A 230 0.19 16.60 -1.11
C ILE A 230 0.36 16.69 -2.63
N MET A 231 -0.15 15.70 -3.36
CA MET A 231 -0.08 15.72 -4.82
C MET A 231 -0.88 16.90 -5.40
N MET A 232 -2.09 17.14 -4.87
CA MET A 232 -2.99 18.17 -5.37
C MET A 232 -2.60 19.59 -4.95
N ASP A 233 -1.92 19.78 -3.82
CA ASP A 233 -1.67 21.10 -3.24
C ASP A 233 -0.21 21.53 -3.31
N GLU A 234 0.73 20.62 -3.10
CA GLU A 234 2.16 20.92 -3.10
C GLU A 234 2.84 20.57 -4.43
N LEU A 235 2.28 19.60 -5.16
CA LEU A 235 2.79 19.07 -6.43
C LEU A 235 1.83 19.32 -7.61
N ARG A 236 1.18 20.49 -7.62
CA ARG A 236 0.12 20.92 -8.57
C ARG A 236 0.41 20.84 -10.08
N ASP A 237 1.64 20.59 -10.49
CA ASP A 237 2.11 20.74 -11.87
C ASP A 237 2.25 19.38 -12.58
N TYR A 238 1.89 19.32 -13.87
CA TYR A 238 2.04 18.11 -14.70
C TYR A 238 3.45 17.52 -14.72
N ARG A 239 4.48 18.31 -14.42
CA ARG A 239 5.87 17.86 -14.25
C ARG A 239 6.05 16.81 -13.14
N PHE A 240 5.06 16.62 -12.29
CA PHE A 240 5.06 15.63 -11.21
C PHE A 240 4.29 14.35 -11.57
N TYR A 241 3.69 14.29 -12.74
CA TYR A 241 3.07 13.08 -13.27
C TYR A 241 4.03 12.35 -14.21
N ALA A 242 3.80 11.03 -14.33
CA ALA A 242 4.46 10.18 -15.30
C ALA A 242 3.94 10.49 -16.71
N GLU A 243 4.47 9.80 -17.72
CA GLU A 243 4.12 10.01 -19.14
C GLU A 243 2.62 9.85 -19.42
N ASP A 244 1.92 9.04 -18.62
CA ASP A 244 0.47 8.85 -18.74
C ASP A 244 -0.37 10.00 -18.17
N MET A 245 0.25 10.98 -17.50
CA MET A 245 -0.40 12.12 -16.84
C MET A 245 -1.37 11.76 -15.70
N LEU A 246 -1.30 10.51 -15.20
CA LEU A 246 -2.19 9.96 -14.17
C LEU A 246 -1.46 9.52 -12.92
N HIS A 247 -0.33 8.84 -13.08
CA HIS A 247 0.47 8.37 -11.96
C HIS A 247 1.48 9.44 -11.54
N PRO A 248 1.79 9.57 -10.24
CA PRO A 248 2.93 10.35 -9.79
C PRO A 248 4.22 9.80 -10.41
N ASN A 249 5.14 10.67 -10.82
CA ASN A 249 6.46 10.26 -11.27
C ASN A 249 7.43 10.06 -10.10
N PRO A 250 8.66 9.57 -10.33
CA PRO A 250 9.61 9.32 -9.26
C PRO A 250 9.89 10.53 -8.36
N VAL A 251 9.96 11.74 -8.92
CA VAL A 251 10.18 12.97 -8.14
C VAL A 251 9.01 13.24 -7.17
N ALA A 252 7.79 13.00 -7.62
CA ALA A 252 6.60 13.14 -6.79
C ALA A 252 6.54 12.07 -5.69
N ILE A 253 6.86 10.81 -6.03
CA ILE A 253 6.91 9.70 -5.09
C ILE A 253 7.98 9.97 -4.01
N ASP A 254 9.17 10.40 -4.41
CA ASP A 254 10.26 10.77 -3.49
C ASP A 254 9.82 11.89 -2.55
N TYR A 255 9.15 12.91 -3.08
CA TYR A 255 8.66 14.02 -2.26
C TYR A 255 7.61 13.56 -1.24
N ILE A 256 6.62 12.77 -1.66
CA ILE A 256 5.59 12.24 -0.74
C ILE A 256 6.23 11.32 0.29
N TRP A 257 7.22 10.50 -0.11
CA TRP A 257 7.99 9.68 0.82
C TRP A 257 8.73 10.51 1.87
N GLU A 258 9.36 11.63 1.50
CA GLU A 258 10.01 12.51 2.47
C GLU A 258 8.99 13.07 3.48
N ARG A 259 7.81 13.47 3.02
CA ARG A 259 6.71 13.91 3.92
C ARG A 259 6.23 12.77 4.83
N PHE A 260 6.14 11.55 4.33
CA PHE A 260 5.81 10.36 5.11
C PHE A 260 6.88 10.08 6.17
N LYS A 261 8.16 10.10 5.78
CA LYS A 261 9.31 9.90 6.66
C LYS A 261 9.32 10.89 7.83
N GLU A 262 9.15 12.18 7.54
CA GLU A 262 9.19 13.25 8.55
C GLU A 262 8.09 13.14 9.62
N THR A 263 6.99 12.47 9.30
CA THR A 263 5.76 12.47 10.12
C THR A 263 5.45 11.10 10.72
N THR A 264 5.89 10.03 10.08
CA THR A 264 5.46 8.66 10.38
C THR A 264 6.62 7.75 10.75
N ILE A 265 7.85 8.04 10.31
CA ILE A 265 9.05 7.29 10.70
C ILE A 265 9.68 7.93 11.94
N SER A 266 10.13 7.11 12.88
CA SER A 266 10.81 7.58 14.09
C SER A 266 12.12 8.26 13.74
N GLU A 267 12.37 9.44 14.33
CA GLU A 267 13.64 10.15 14.16
C GLU A 267 14.85 9.30 14.59
N THR A 268 14.66 8.37 15.53
CA THR A 268 15.71 7.42 15.95
C THR A 268 16.17 6.50 14.81
N ALA A 269 15.30 6.23 13.83
CA ALA A 269 15.61 5.39 12.67
C ALA A 269 16.40 6.13 11.58
N PHE A 270 16.41 7.47 11.57
CA PHE A 270 17.00 8.25 10.47
C PHE A 270 18.49 7.99 10.27
N SER A 271 19.23 7.77 11.36
CA SER A 271 20.67 7.44 11.29
C SER A 271 20.91 6.10 10.58
N THR A 272 20.14 5.07 10.90
CA THR A 272 20.19 3.77 10.22
C THR A 272 19.72 3.89 8.77
N MET A 273 18.66 4.64 8.50
CA MET A 273 18.20 4.89 7.12
C MET A 273 19.28 5.54 6.25
N ALA A 274 20.03 6.50 6.79
CA ALA A 274 21.15 7.13 6.07
C ALA A 274 22.29 6.13 5.80
N GLU A 275 22.57 5.22 6.72
CA GLU A 275 23.55 4.13 6.52
C GLU A 275 23.09 3.16 5.43
N VAL A 276 21.82 2.75 5.46
CA VAL A 276 21.18 1.90 4.44
C VAL A 276 21.24 2.58 3.06
N GLU A 277 20.87 3.86 2.97
CA GLU A 277 20.91 4.62 1.71
C GLU A 277 22.34 4.69 1.15
N SER A 278 23.33 4.93 2.02
CA SER A 278 24.74 4.94 1.63
C SER A 278 25.19 3.59 1.06
N ILE A 279 24.75 2.48 1.65
CA ILE A 279 25.02 1.13 1.15
C ILE A 279 24.32 0.90 -0.19
N GLN A 280 23.03 1.20 -0.30
CA GLN A 280 22.24 1.00 -1.53
C GLN A 280 22.82 1.78 -2.72
N LYS A 281 23.21 3.04 -2.51
CA LYS A 281 23.92 3.85 -3.52
C LYS A 281 25.27 3.22 -3.90
N SER A 282 25.98 2.65 -2.93
CA SER A 282 27.26 1.97 -3.16
C SER A 282 27.10 0.68 -3.96
N LEU A 283 26.05 -0.10 -3.70
CA LEU A 283 25.72 -1.33 -4.42
C LEU A 283 25.24 -1.05 -5.86
N SER A 284 24.60 0.09 -6.08
CA SER A 284 24.15 0.53 -7.41
C SER A 284 25.29 1.10 -8.26
N HIS A 285 26.45 1.40 -7.67
CA HIS A 285 27.57 2.00 -8.37
C HIS A 285 28.22 1.03 -9.36
N ARG A 286 28.38 1.45 -10.61
CA ARG A 286 29.05 0.65 -11.66
C ARG A 286 30.52 1.10 -11.79
N PRO A 287 31.50 0.29 -11.33
CA PRO A 287 32.91 0.67 -11.39
C PRO A 287 33.47 0.62 -12.82
N PHE A 288 34.32 1.59 -13.17
CA PHE A 288 35.06 1.57 -14.44
C PHE A 288 36.08 0.42 -14.52
N ASN A 289 36.70 0.05 -13.39
CA ASN A 289 37.61 -1.09 -13.29
C ASN A 289 37.32 -1.93 -12.03
N PRO A 290 36.50 -2.99 -12.13
CA PRO A 290 36.15 -3.87 -11.02
C PRO A 290 37.36 -4.56 -10.36
N LYS A 291 38.47 -4.76 -11.08
CA LYS A 291 39.65 -5.45 -10.55
C LYS A 291 40.66 -4.52 -9.90
N SER A 292 40.40 -3.20 -9.88
CA SER A 292 41.31 -2.23 -9.29
C SER A 292 41.41 -2.40 -7.77
N LYS A 293 42.60 -2.18 -7.20
CA LYS A 293 42.82 -2.25 -5.75
C LYS A 293 41.92 -1.27 -4.98
N SER A 294 41.62 -0.11 -5.55
CA SER A 294 40.72 0.88 -4.95
C SER A 294 39.27 0.38 -4.90
N HIS A 295 38.79 -0.28 -5.95
CA HIS A 295 37.44 -0.85 -5.97
C HIS A 295 37.29 -2.01 -4.98
N LEU A 296 38.24 -2.94 -4.94
CA LEU A 296 38.21 -4.04 -3.96
C LEU A 296 38.21 -3.54 -2.50
N LYS A 297 38.97 -2.47 -2.21
CA LYS A 297 38.93 -1.81 -0.89
C LYS A 297 37.58 -1.14 -0.62
N PHE A 298 36.95 -0.56 -1.64
CA PHE A 298 35.62 0.02 -1.53
C PHE A 298 34.57 -1.07 -1.23
N GLU A 299 34.58 -2.19 -1.96
CA GLU A 299 33.68 -3.32 -1.72
C GLU A 299 33.83 -3.89 -0.30
N SER A 300 35.07 -4.04 0.19
CA SER A 300 35.32 -4.48 1.58
C SER A 300 34.64 -3.56 2.59
N LYS A 301 34.77 -2.23 2.42
CA LYS A 301 34.12 -1.24 3.30
C LYS A 301 32.60 -1.29 3.22
N VAL A 302 32.03 -1.51 2.04
CA VAL A 302 30.57 -1.67 1.87
C VAL A 302 30.12 -2.93 2.62
N ARG A 303 30.86 -4.04 2.49
CA ARG A 303 30.56 -5.29 3.17
C ARG A 303 30.66 -5.18 4.69
N GLU A 304 31.64 -4.45 5.21
CA GLU A 304 31.75 -4.16 6.65
C GLU A 304 30.51 -3.43 7.19
N LYS A 305 29.99 -2.43 6.43
CA LYS A 305 28.75 -1.73 6.80
C LYS A 305 27.53 -2.64 6.76
N ILE A 306 27.42 -3.49 5.73
CA ILE A 306 26.33 -4.49 5.61
C ILE A 306 26.34 -5.42 6.83
N ILE A 307 27.49 -6.04 7.15
CA ILE A 307 27.63 -6.96 8.28
C ILE A 307 27.26 -6.28 9.61
N LYS A 308 27.67 -5.02 9.79
CA LYS A 308 27.30 -4.24 10.99
C LYS A 308 25.78 -4.10 11.13
N LEU A 309 25.08 -3.75 10.04
CA LEU A 309 23.62 -3.63 10.07
C LEU A 309 22.91 -4.97 10.21
N GLU A 310 23.37 -6.03 9.53
CA GLU A 310 22.81 -7.39 9.66
C GLU A 310 22.98 -7.95 11.09
N ASN A 311 24.08 -7.61 11.77
CA ASN A 311 24.27 -7.97 13.18
C ASN A 311 23.34 -7.19 14.12
N GLN A 312 23.03 -5.93 13.79
CA GLN A 312 22.10 -5.10 14.57
C GLN A 312 20.63 -5.47 14.30
N TYR A 313 20.32 -5.82 13.05
CA TYR A 313 18.98 -6.13 12.56
C TYR A 313 19.03 -7.38 11.70
N SER A 314 18.85 -8.55 12.32
CA SER A 314 19.01 -9.87 11.67
C SER A 314 18.05 -10.15 10.51
N PHE A 315 16.96 -9.37 10.40
CA PHE A 315 16.01 -9.49 9.30
C PHE A 315 16.45 -8.72 8.04
N MET A 316 17.38 -7.78 8.14
CA MET A 316 17.87 -7.01 6.99
C MET A 316 18.61 -7.92 6.02
N LYS A 317 18.34 -7.74 4.73
CA LYS A 317 19.05 -8.40 3.63
C LYS A 317 19.35 -7.37 2.55
N PHE A 318 20.62 -7.21 2.21
CA PHE A 318 21.08 -6.19 1.26
C PHE A 318 21.05 -6.66 -0.20
#